data_AF-A0A973W0N0-F1
#
_entry.id   AF-A0A973W0N0-F1
#
_cell.length_a   1.000
_cell.length_b   1.000
_cell.length_c   1.000
_cell.angle_alpha   90.00
_cell.angle_beta   90.00
_cell.angle_gamma   90.00
#
_symmetry.space_group_name_H-M   'P 1'
#
loop_
_entity.id
_entity.type
_entity.pdbx_description
1 polymer ?
#
loop_
_entity_poly.entity_id
_entity_poly.type
_entity_poly.pdbx_seq_one_letter_code
_entity_poly.pdbx_strand_id
1 'polypeptide(L)'
;MKSILPALLVMGLALVTTPARAADNRNVSVVNETGYAIKFLGFNGPDDGLDEWENELEATLKNQDTAYVEFGNDDEGCVWNIKVDWANYDESVLWKNVNLCKLNVLRLRYDPGTKTTSFIAE
;
A
#
# COMPACT_ATOMS: atom_id res chain seq x y z
N MET A 1 34.35 -65.56 12.48
CA MET A 1 34.32 -64.11 12.73
C MET A 1 34.18 -63.42 11.38
N LYS A 2 32.97 -62.96 11.04
CA LYS A 2 32.64 -62.31 9.76
C LYS A 2 31.96 -60.99 10.12
N SER A 3 32.68 -59.88 10.03
CA SER A 3 32.18 -58.56 10.41
C SER A 3 31.25 -58.03 9.32
N ILE A 4 30.02 -57.67 9.70
CA ILE A 4 29.04 -56.98 8.85
C ILE A 4 28.95 -55.55 9.40
N LEU A 5 29.43 -54.57 8.64
CA LEU A 5 29.24 -53.15 8.93
C LEU A 5 27.95 -52.67 8.26
N PRO A 6 27.00 -52.03 8.97
CA PRO A 6 25.87 -51.38 8.34
C PRO A 6 26.27 -49.97 7.91
N ALA A 7 26.13 -49.66 6.63
CA ALA A 7 26.26 -48.30 6.11
C ALA A 7 24.97 -47.52 6.45
N LEU A 8 25.05 -46.57 7.38
CA LEU A 8 23.99 -45.59 7.62
C LEU A 8 24.01 -44.56 6.47
N LEU A 9 22.98 -44.60 5.63
CA LEU A 9 22.72 -43.57 4.62
C LEU A 9 21.95 -42.42 5.30
N VAL A 10 22.65 -41.35 5.67
CA VAL A 10 22.03 -40.11 6.17
C VAL A 10 21.57 -39.30 4.97
N MET A 11 20.26 -39.31 4.70
CA MET A 11 19.65 -38.48 3.66
C MET A 11 19.42 -37.08 4.23
N GLY A 12 20.31 -36.14 3.89
CA GLY A 12 20.21 -34.74 4.33
C GLY A 12 19.10 -34.01 3.58
N LEU A 13 18.06 -33.55 4.30
CA LEU A 13 17.09 -32.59 3.80
C LEU A 13 17.77 -31.23 3.62
N ALA A 14 18.06 -30.84 2.39
CA ALA A 14 18.46 -29.48 2.07
C ALA A 14 17.23 -28.57 2.09
N LEU A 15 17.03 -27.84 3.19
CA LEU A 15 16.04 -26.77 3.26
C LEU A 15 16.56 -25.59 2.43
N VAL A 16 15.99 -25.41 1.24
CA VAL A 16 16.26 -24.24 0.40
C VAL A 16 15.51 -23.05 1.03
N THR A 17 16.19 -22.28 1.86
CA THR A 17 15.63 -21.03 2.40
C THR A 17 15.74 -19.96 1.33
N THR A 18 14.65 -19.67 0.62
CA THR A 18 14.57 -18.45 -0.19
C THR A 18 14.58 -17.25 0.76
N PRO A 19 15.38 -16.20 0.48
CA PRO A 19 15.35 -15.00 1.28
C PRO A 19 13.98 -14.34 1.13
N ALA A 20 13.24 -14.24 2.23
CA ALA A 20 12.04 -13.41 2.29
C ALA A 20 12.51 -11.95 2.18
N ARG A 21 12.11 -11.25 1.12
CA ARG A 21 12.24 -9.79 1.08
C ARG A 21 11.11 -9.21 1.91
N ALA A 22 11.43 -8.38 2.89
CA ALA A 22 10.41 -7.61 3.58
C ALA A 22 9.73 -6.67 2.56
N ALA A 23 8.42 -6.52 2.65
CA ALA A 23 7.70 -5.49 1.90
C ALA A 23 8.23 -4.10 2.30
N ASP A 24 8.21 -3.17 1.36
CA ASP A 24 8.58 -1.79 1.65
C ASP A 24 7.66 -1.23 2.75
N ASN A 25 8.23 -0.51 3.71
CA ASN A 25 7.49 -0.03 4.88
C ASN A 25 6.52 1.12 4.56
N ARG A 26 6.52 1.61 3.32
CA ARG A 26 5.58 2.61 2.80
C ARG A 26 4.39 1.99 2.09
N ASN A 27 4.46 0.69 1.75
CA ASN A 27 3.33 -0.01 1.15
C ASN A 27 2.10 0.17 2.02
N VAL A 28 1.00 0.59 1.40
CA VAL A 28 -0.19 1.03 2.11
C VAL A 28 -1.45 0.44 1.48
N SER A 29 -2.35 -0.03 2.33
CA SER A 29 -3.71 -0.36 1.94
C SER A 29 -4.59 0.88 2.07
N VAL A 30 -5.20 1.33 0.98
CA VAL A 30 -6.18 2.42 1.00
C VAL A 30 -7.58 1.83 1.01
N VAL A 31 -8.27 1.99 2.12
CA VAL A 31 -9.65 1.48 2.29
C VAL A 31 -10.63 2.63 2.06
N ASN A 32 -11.58 2.44 1.16
CA ASN A 32 -12.58 3.46 0.87
C ASN A 32 -13.86 3.23 1.69
N GLU A 33 -14.02 3.93 2.81
CA GLU A 33 -15.27 3.94 3.60
C GLU A 33 -16.01 5.28 3.50
N THR A 34 -15.90 5.95 2.35
CA THR A 34 -16.46 7.29 2.16
C THR A 34 -17.94 7.26 1.75
N GLY A 35 -18.44 6.12 1.30
CA GLY A 35 -19.75 6.02 0.64
C GLY A 35 -19.73 6.37 -0.86
N TYR A 36 -18.60 6.85 -1.39
CA TYR A 36 -18.45 7.29 -2.78
C TYR A 36 -17.37 6.50 -3.51
N ALA A 37 -17.49 6.39 -4.83
CA ALA A 37 -16.50 5.70 -5.65
C ALA A 37 -15.35 6.64 -6.03
N ILE A 38 -14.12 6.14 -5.96
CA ILE A 38 -12.88 6.88 -6.29
C ILE A 38 -12.39 6.42 -7.65
N LYS A 39 -12.18 7.35 -8.59
CA LYS A 39 -11.64 7.05 -9.93
C LYS A 39 -10.13 7.27 -10.03
N PHE A 40 -9.57 8.06 -9.11
CA PHE A 40 -8.16 8.43 -9.11
C PHE A 40 -7.62 8.40 -7.68
N LEU A 41 -6.52 7.70 -7.47
CA LEU A 41 -5.74 7.72 -6.24
C LEU A 41 -4.29 7.94 -6.66
N GLY A 42 -3.66 9.02 -6.19
CA GLY A 42 -2.28 9.33 -6.55
C GLY A 42 -1.42 9.61 -5.33
N PHE A 43 -0.14 9.27 -5.44
CA PHE A 43 0.89 9.51 -4.45
C PHE A 43 2.08 10.21 -5.10
N ASN A 44 2.43 11.39 -4.59
CA ASN A 44 3.63 12.11 -5.02
C ASN A 44 4.55 12.37 -3.83
N GLY A 45 5.85 12.35 -4.06
CA GLY A 45 6.82 12.87 -3.11
C GLY A 45 6.58 14.35 -2.82
N PRO A 46 7.19 14.91 -1.76
CA PRO A 46 7.00 16.30 -1.39
C PRO A 46 7.57 17.28 -2.43
N ASP A 47 8.58 16.84 -3.20
CA ASP A 47 9.33 17.65 -4.15
C ASP A 47 8.88 17.47 -5.62
N ASP A 48 7.99 16.51 -5.91
CA ASP A 48 7.54 16.19 -7.28
C ASP A 48 6.52 17.19 -7.84
N GLY A 49 6.14 18.19 -7.05
CA GLY A 49 5.07 19.12 -7.39
C GLY A 49 3.67 18.47 -7.29
N LEU A 50 2.64 19.24 -7.66
CA LEU A 50 1.23 18.85 -7.49
C LEU A 50 0.42 19.00 -8.78
N ASP A 51 1.09 19.25 -9.90
CA ASP A 51 0.46 19.52 -11.19
C ASP A 51 0.27 18.23 -12.02
N GLU A 52 1.16 17.25 -11.86
CA GLU A 52 1.14 15.96 -12.55
C GLU A 52 1.09 14.81 -11.53
N TRP A 53 0.28 13.80 -11.81
CA TRP A 53 0.04 12.67 -10.91
C TRP A 53 -0.20 11.39 -11.71
N GLU A 54 0.29 10.28 -11.19
CA GLU A 54 -0.06 8.93 -11.67
C GLU A 54 -1.25 8.38 -10.88
N ASN A 55 -2.03 7.50 -11.51
CA ASN A 55 -3.17 6.85 -10.88
C ASN A 55 -2.79 5.43 -10.47
N GLU A 56 -2.83 5.16 -9.17
CA GLU A 56 -2.55 3.84 -8.60
C GLU A 56 -3.70 2.84 -8.82
N LEU A 57 -4.84 3.29 -9.33
CA LEU A 57 -6.02 2.44 -9.53
C LEU A 57 -6.10 1.90 -10.97
N GLU A 58 -6.13 0.58 -11.11
CA GLU A 58 -6.48 -0.08 -12.38
C GLU A 58 -7.98 0.07 -12.73
N ALA A 59 -8.82 0.25 -11.70
CA ALA A 59 -10.26 0.42 -11.83
C ALA A 59 -10.81 1.27 -10.68
N THR A 60 -12.00 1.83 -10.86
CA THR A 60 -12.68 2.60 -9.82
C THR A 60 -12.76 1.85 -8.48
N LEU A 61 -12.21 2.44 -7.43
CA LEU A 61 -12.24 1.90 -6.06
C LEU A 61 -13.61 2.21 -5.43
N LYS A 62 -14.45 1.20 -5.27
CA LYS A 62 -15.82 1.37 -4.74
C LYS A 62 -15.79 1.51 -3.22
N ASN A 63 -16.93 1.94 -2.66
CA ASN A 63 -17.10 1.95 -1.21
C ASN A 63 -16.98 0.52 -0.64
N GLN A 64 -16.28 0.40 0.47
CA GLN A 64 -15.84 -0.83 1.15
C GLN A 64 -14.74 -1.63 0.44
N ASP A 65 -14.31 -1.22 -0.76
CA ASP A 65 -13.17 -1.86 -1.41
C ASP A 65 -11.84 -1.31 -0.87
N THR A 66 -10.77 -2.06 -1.13
CA THR A 66 -9.40 -1.71 -0.75
C THR A 66 -8.51 -1.74 -1.98
N ALA A 67 -7.69 -0.70 -2.15
CA ALA A 67 -6.54 -0.70 -3.06
C ALA A 67 -5.27 -0.95 -2.26
N TYR A 68 -4.31 -1.66 -2.82
CA TYR A 68 -3.00 -1.85 -2.24
C TYR A 68 -1.96 -1.20 -3.14
N VAL A 69 -1.18 -0.28 -2.57
CA VAL A 69 -0.16 0.50 -3.30
C VAL A 69 1.21 0.01 -2.85
N GLU A 70 2.00 -0.47 -3.81
CA GLU A 70 3.38 -0.91 -3.59
C GLU A 70 4.34 0.16 -4.07
N PHE A 71 5.28 0.56 -3.20
CA PHE A 71 6.34 1.49 -3.54
C PHE A 71 7.60 0.74 -3.98
N GLY A 72 8.27 1.27 -4.99
CA GLY A 72 9.52 0.75 -5.51
C GLY A 72 10.71 1.13 -4.63
N ASN A 73 11.84 0.43 -4.83
CA ASN A 73 13.08 0.77 -4.11
C ASN A 73 13.70 2.10 -4.58
N ASP A 74 13.30 2.60 -5.75
CA ASP A 74 13.78 3.87 -6.30
C ASP A 74 13.01 5.07 -5.75
N ASP A 75 11.84 4.84 -5.13
CA ASP A 75 11.13 5.85 -4.37
C ASP A 75 11.89 6.09 -3.07
N GLU A 76 12.07 7.35 -2.66
CA GLU A 76 12.77 7.68 -1.42
C GLU A 76 11.87 8.45 -0.43
N GLY A 77 12.17 8.30 0.86
CA GLY A 77 11.52 9.07 1.91
C GLY A 77 10.14 8.54 2.34
N CYS A 78 9.74 8.97 3.53
CA CYS A 78 8.54 8.49 4.21
C CYS A 78 7.31 9.40 4.05
N VAL A 79 7.51 10.62 3.55
CA VAL A 79 6.51 11.68 3.59
C VAL A 79 5.97 11.89 2.17
N TRP A 80 4.66 11.74 2.00
CA TRP A 80 4.01 11.72 0.69
C TRP A 80 2.77 12.61 0.67
N ASN A 81 2.46 13.16 -0.50
CA ASN A 81 1.19 13.82 -0.78
C ASN A 81 0.23 12.79 -1.39
N ILE A 82 -1.05 12.89 -1.05
CA ILE A 82 -2.07 11.91 -1.45
C ILE A 82 -3.24 12.67 -2.04
N LYS A 83 -3.62 12.29 -3.26
CA LYS A 83 -4.74 12.88 -3.99
C LYS A 83 -5.82 11.84 -4.28
N VAL A 84 -7.08 12.25 -4.12
CA VAL A 84 -8.25 11.44 -4.46
C VAL A 84 -9.19 12.26 -5.35
N ASP A 85 -9.56 11.71 -6.51
CA ASP A 85 -10.66 12.25 -7.34
C ASP A 85 -11.84 11.28 -7.39
N TRP A 86 -13.03 11.84 -7.30
CA TRP A 86 -14.26 11.06 -7.24
C TRP A 86 -14.76 10.67 -8.64
N ALA A 87 -15.40 9.50 -8.74
CA ALA A 87 -15.93 9.00 -10.00
C ALA A 87 -17.02 9.91 -10.59
N ASN A 88 -17.90 10.43 -9.74
CA ASN A 88 -19.12 11.13 -10.14
C ASN A 88 -19.16 12.62 -9.77
N TYR A 89 -18.03 13.17 -9.28
CA TYR A 89 -17.94 14.57 -8.85
C TYR A 89 -16.66 15.20 -9.39
N ASP A 90 -16.71 16.52 -9.59
CA ASP A 90 -15.57 17.34 -10.04
C ASP A 90 -14.86 18.00 -8.84
N GLU A 91 -14.65 17.19 -7.81
CA GLU A 91 -13.97 17.59 -6.58
C GLU A 91 -12.79 16.66 -6.34
N SER A 92 -11.73 17.22 -5.77
CA SER A 92 -10.52 16.50 -5.36
C SER A 92 -10.29 16.69 -3.88
N VAL A 93 -9.71 15.68 -3.25
CA VAL A 93 -9.13 15.81 -1.91
C VAL A 93 -7.63 15.68 -2.01
N LEU A 94 -6.92 16.56 -1.32
CA LEU A 94 -5.46 16.58 -1.25
C LEU A 94 -5.02 16.60 0.21
N TRP A 95 -4.32 15.55 0.63
CA TRP A 95 -3.59 15.53 1.89
C TRP A 95 -2.10 15.67 1.61
N LYS A 96 -1.44 16.61 2.30
CA LYS A 96 -0.01 16.83 2.15
C LYS A 96 0.77 16.27 3.32
N ASN A 97 2.00 15.84 3.03
CA ASN A 97 2.98 15.44 4.03
C ASN A 97 2.54 14.29 4.97
N VAL A 98 1.85 13.28 4.43
CA VAL A 98 1.45 12.07 5.15
C VAL A 98 2.66 11.15 5.31
N ASN A 99 2.94 10.69 6.53
CA ASN A 99 4.05 9.79 6.80
C ASN A 99 3.63 8.32 6.63
N LEU A 100 3.89 7.73 5.46
CA LEU A 100 3.52 6.35 5.13
C LEU A 100 4.30 5.32 5.94
N CYS A 101 5.53 5.62 6.37
CA CYS A 101 6.33 4.71 7.21
C CYS A 101 5.75 4.49 8.62
N LYS A 102 4.67 5.17 8.99
CA LYS A 102 4.01 5.09 10.31
C LYS A 102 2.64 4.44 10.28
N LEU A 103 2.19 3.99 9.12
CA LEU A 103 0.88 3.39 8.93
C LEU A 103 0.97 2.31 7.86
N ASN A 104 0.09 1.33 7.91
CA ASN A 104 -0.06 0.33 6.85
C ASN A 104 -1.46 0.35 6.22
N VAL A 105 -2.40 1.06 6.86
CA VAL A 105 -3.73 1.32 6.32
C VAL A 105 -4.04 2.81 6.38
N LEU A 106 -4.51 3.32 5.24
CA LEU A 106 -5.11 4.64 5.11
C LEU A 106 -6.61 4.46 4.86
N ARG A 107 -7.40 4.60 5.92
CA ARG A 107 -8.86 4.38 5.87
C ARG A 107 -9.59 5.69 5.63
N LEU A 108 -10.12 5.88 4.43
CA LEU A 108 -10.83 7.08 4.00
C LEU A 108 -12.26 7.09 4.53
N ARG A 109 -12.70 8.23 5.09
CA ARG A 109 -14.07 8.44 5.58
C ARG A 109 -14.58 9.81 5.19
N TYR A 110 -15.88 9.90 4.95
CA TYR A 110 -16.58 11.16 4.70
C TYR A 110 -17.55 11.45 5.83
N ASP A 111 -17.49 12.67 6.35
CA ASP A 111 -18.46 13.19 7.31
C ASP A 111 -19.47 14.09 6.58
N PRO A 112 -20.76 13.68 6.44
CA PRO A 112 -21.77 14.48 5.76
C PRO A 112 -22.19 15.73 6.55
N GLY A 113 -21.96 15.76 7.87
CA GLY A 113 -22.26 16.92 8.71
C GLY A 113 -21.28 18.07 8.49
N THR A 114 -19.99 17.74 8.32
CA THR A 114 -18.92 18.72 8.07
C THR A 114 -18.52 18.81 6.60
N LYS A 115 -19.07 17.95 5.74
CA LYS A 115 -18.72 17.79 4.32
C LYS A 115 -17.22 17.58 4.10
N THR A 116 -16.56 16.91 5.03
CA THR A 116 -15.11 16.73 5.02
C THR A 116 -14.76 15.26 4.82
N THR A 117 -13.88 15.01 3.85
CA THR A 117 -13.21 13.72 3.71
C THR A 117 -11.93 13.75 4.53
N SER A 118 -11.73 12.71 5.34
CA SER A 118 -10.56 12.53 6.19
C SER A 118 -10.07 11.09 6.10
N PHE A 119 -8.96 10.79 6.76
CA PHE A 119 -8.47 9.43 6.90
C PHE A 119 -8.12 9.10 8.35
N ILE A 120 -8.18 7.81 8.67
CA ILE A 120 -7.59 7.23 9.88
C ILE A 120 -6.32 6.51 9.44
N ALA A 121 -5.21 6.79 10.13
CA ALA A 121 -3.95 6.08 9.98
C ALA A 121 -3.91 4.93 10.98
N GLU A 122 -3.74 3.70 10.50
CA GLU A 122 -3.66 2.47 11.31
C GLU A 122 -2.30 1.79 11.15
#